data_AF-A0A1G0AYB8-F1
#
_entry.id   AF-A0A1G0AYB8-F1
#
_cell.length_a   1.000
_cell.length_b   1.000
_cell.length_c   1.000
_cell.angle_alpha   90.00
_cell.angle_beta   90.00
_cell.angle_gamma   90.00
#
_symmetry.space_group_name_H-M   'P 1'
#
loop_
_entity.id
_entity.type
_entity.pdbx_description
1 polymer ?
#
loop_
_entity_poly.entity_id
_entity_poly.type
_entity_poly.pdbx_seq_one_letter_code
_entity_poly.pdbx_strand_id
1 'polypeptide(L)'
;MLSTTQNLQQTFQKFQRALEREFAFDSLPKKLQDWYLLTYGEFIKELEKKKVKLSLSQKGEWEDYFLQESKKALALKYTIDTADKEIDQMVYALYGLTEEIEIVENS
;
A
#
# COMPACT_ATOMS: atom_id res chain seq x y z
N MET A 1 -10.68 3.88 -14.13
CA MET A 1 -10.79 2.71 -13.24
C MET A 1 -9.79 1.61 -13.59
N LEU A 2 -9.89 0.97 -14.77
CA LEU A 2 -8.92 -0.06 -15.21
C LEU A 2 -7.46 0.45 -15.24
N SER A 3 -7.23 1.63 -15.81
CA SER A 3 -5.89 2.23 -15.90
C SER A 3 -5.29 2.53 -14.52
N THR A 4 -6.10 3.01 -13.57
CA THR A 4 -5.66 3.34 -12.21
C THR A 4 -5.28 2.09 -11.42
N THR A 5 -6.07 1.02 -11.55
CA THR A 5 -5.81 -0.29 -10.92
C THR A 5 -4.55 -0.92 -11.49
N GLN A 6 -4.36 -0.85 -12.82
CA GLN A 6 -3.14 -1.30 -13.49
C GLN A 6 -1.91 -0.50 -13.00
N ASN A 7 -2.03 0.82 -12.87
CA ASN A 7 -0.94 1.67 -12.36
C ASN A 7 -0.59 1.33 -10.90
N LEU A 8 -1.57 1.03 -10.05
CA LEU A 8 -1.34 0.61 -8.67
C LEU A 8 -0.59 -0.73 -8.63
N GLN A 9 -1.05 -1.71 -9.41
CA GLN A 9 -0.37 -3.02 -9.51
C GLN A 9 1.06 -2.86 -10.03
N GLN A 10 1.29 -2.02 -11.04
CA GLN A 10 2.64 -1.74 -11.55
C GLN A 10 3.52 -1.08 -10.48
N THR A 11 2.98 -0.18 -9.68
CA THR A 11 3.71 0.47 -8.56
C THR A 11 4.16 -0.57 -7.55
N PHE A 12 3.26 -1.47 -7.12
CA PHE A 12 3.61 -2.57 -6.22
C PHE A 12 4.67 -3.50 -6.80
N GLN A 13 4.47 -3.95 -8.04
CA GLN A 13 5.39 -4.87 -8.72
C GLN A 13 6.77 -4.25 -8.93
N LYS A 14 6.84 -2.95 -9.27
CA LYS A 14 8.10 -2.24 -9.43
C LYS A 14 8.87 -2.18 -8.11
N PHE A 15 8.20 -1.83 -7.01
CA PHE A 15 8.83 -1.77 -5.69
C PHE A 15 9.31 -3.16 -5.24
N GLN A 16 8.47 -4.18 -5.39
CA GLN A 16 8.82 -5.57 -5.07
C GLN A 16 10.05 -6.05 -5.87
N ARG A 17 10.08 -5.82 -7.19
CA ARG A 17 11.25 -6.16 -8.02
C ARG A 17 12.51 -5.41 -7.62
N ALA A 18 12.39 -4.17 -7.14
CA ALA A 18 13.54 -3.41 -6.64
C ALA A 18 14.11 -4.08 -5.39
N LEU A 19 13.25 -4.49 -4.44
CA LEU A 19 13.68 -5.24 -3.26
C LEU A 19 14.34 -6.58 -3.62
N GLU A 20 13.72 -7.34 -4.51
CA GLU A 20 14.24 -8.65 -4.95
C GLU A 20 15.62 -8.52 -5.60
N ARG A 21 15.82 -7.51 -6.44
CA ARG A 21 17.10 -7.27 -7.13
C ARG A 21 18.18 -6.72 -6.22
N GLU A 22 17.85 -5.74 -5.39
CA GLU A 22 18.85 -5.09 -4.52
C GLU A 22 19.31 -6.04 -3.41
N PHE A 23 18.39 -6.85 -2.87
CA PHE A 23 18.67 -7.71 -1.73
C PHE A 23 18.76 -9.20 -2.06
N ALA A 24 18.70 -9.54 -3.35
CA ALA A 24 18.76 -10.92 -3.86
C ALA A 24 17.77 -11.86 -3.15
N PHE A 25 16.53 -11.41 -2.96
CA PHE A 25 15.49 -12.24 -2.34
C PHE A 25 14.90 -13.22 -3.35
N ASP A 26 14.89 -14.51 -3.01
CA ASP A 26 14.17 -15.54 -3.79
C ASP A 26 12.64 -15.33 -3.73
N SER A 27 12.15 -14.78 -2.61
CA SER A 27 10.74 -14.40 -2.43
C SER A 27 10.57 -13.36 -1.32
N LEU A 28 9.66 -12.42 -1.55
CA LEU A 28 9.30 -11.42 -0.55
C LEU A 28 8.29 -11.99 0.47
N PRO A 29 8.51 -11.79 1.78
CA PRO A 29 7.51 -12.11 2.79
C PRO A 29 6.28 -11.23 2.62
N LYS A 30 5.10 -11.72 3.03
CA LYS A 30 3.82 -11.04 2.84
C LYS A 30 3.83 -9.58 3.32
N LYS A 31 4.47 -9.28 4.46
CA LYS A 31 4.61 -7.90 4.95
C LYS A 31 5.37 -6.97 3.99
N LEU A 32 6.43 -7.44 3.34
CA LEU A 32 7.17 -6.66 2.34
C LEU A 32 6.43 -6.62 0.99
N GLN A 33 5.52 -7.56 0.73
CA GLN A 33 4.59 -7.45 -0.39
C GLN A 33 3.54 -6.35 -0.13
N ASP A 34 3.07 -6.26 1.12
CA ASP A 34 2.14 -5.24 1.64
C ASP A 34 2.88 -4.00 2.20
N TRP A 35 4.01 -3.63 1.61
CA TRP A 35 4.90 -2.58 2.09
C TRP A 35 4.22 -1.21 2.27
N TYR A 36 3.19 -0.92 1.47
CA TYR A 36 2.41 0.32 1.52
C TYR A 36 1.54 0.44 2.78
N LEU A 37 1.39 -0.63 3.56
CA LEU A 37 0.73 -0.64 4.88
C LEU A 37 1.72 -0.46 6.03
N LEU A 38 3.02 -0.49 5.75
CA LEU A 38 4.06 -0.38 6.77
C LEU A 38 4.48 1.08 6.96
N THR A 39 4.92 1.41 8.16
CA THR A 39 5.76 2.59 8.37
C THR A 39 7.19 2.30 7.89
N TYR A 40 7.97 3.34 7.59
CA TYR A 40 9.37 3.17 7.20
C TYR A 40 10.19 2.41 8.26
N GLY A 41 9.96 2.68 9.55
CA GLY A 41 10.60 1.95 10.64
C GLY A 41 10.25 0.47 10.67
N GLU A 42 9.01 0.09 10.33
CA GLU A 42 8.60 -1.31 10.19
C GLU A 42 9.21 -1.96 8.96
N PHE A 43 9.26 -1.25 7.83
CA PHE A 43 9.93 -1.71 6.61
C PHE A 43 11.39 -2.08 6.89
N ILE A 44 12.14 -1.21 7.57
CA ILE A 44 13.54 -1.50 7.96
C ILE A 44 13.62 -2.71 8.88
N LYS A 45 12.73 -2.85 9.87
CA LYS A 45 12.68 -4.03 10.75
C LYS A 45 12.40 -5.32 9.97
N GLU A 46 11.51 -5.29 8.98
CA GLU A 46 11.22 -6.45 8.14
C GLU A 46 12.41 -6.82 7.23
N LEU A 47 13.17 -5.84 6.73
CA LEU A 47 14.44 -6.09 6.03
C LEU A 47 15.50 -6.70 6.97
N GLU A 48 15.63 -6.18 8.19
CA GLU A 48 16.59 -6.70 9.18
C GLU A 48 16.28 -8.15 9.59
N LYS A 49 15.00 -8.55 9.66
CA LYS A 49 14.59 -9.95 9.86
C LYS A 49 15.05 -10.87 8.73
N LYS A 50 15.21 -10.34 7.52
CA LYS A 50 15.79 -11.04 6.36
C LYS A 50 17.31 -10.94 6.30
N LYS A 51 17.96 -10.50 7.38
CA LYS A 51 19.41 -10.30 7.50
C LYS A 51 19.96 -9.21 6.57
N VAL A 52 19.10 -8.34 6.06
CA VAL A 52 19.51 -7.15 5.31
C VAL A 52 19.77 -6.02 6.30
N LYS A 53 21.03 -5.59 6.39
CA LYS A 53 21.43 -4.43 7.20
C LYS A 53 21.86 -3.31 6.28
N LEU A 54 21.07 -2.24 6.27
CA LEU A 54 21.38 -1.02 5.52
C LEU A 54 22.30 -0.11 6.35
N SER A 55 23.31 0.46 5.69
CA SER A 55 24.09 1.57 6.23
C SER A 55 23.22 2.83 6.39
N LEU A 56 23.71 3.84 7.13
CA LEU A 56 22.96 5.08 7.33
C LEU A 56 22.62 5.80 6.01
N SER A 57 23.57 5.83 5.08
CA SER A 57 23.36 6.41 3.74
C SER A 57 22.29 5.65 2.97
N GLN A 58 22.36 4.32 2.95
CA GLN A 58 21.35 3.49 2.28
C GLN A 58 19.97 3.63 2.94
N LYS A 59 19.91 3.80 4.27
CA LYS A 59 18.64 4.08 4.95
C LYS A 59 18.00 5.36 4.41
N GLY A 60 18.75 6.45 4.28
CA GLY A 60 18.24 7.69 3.70
C GLY A 60 17.70 7.51 2.28
N GLU A 61 18.47 6.85 1.40
CA GLU A 61 18.03 6.57 0.02
C GLU A 61 16.74 5.74 -0.04
N TRP A 62 16.67 4.69 0.79
CA TRP A 62 15.49 3.84 0.89
C TRP A 62 14.30 4.53 1.56
N GLU A 63 14.53 5.48 2.45
CA GLU A 63 13.48 6.27 3.09
C GLU A 63 12.78 7.16 2.07
N ASP A 64 13.56 7.95 1.32
CA ASP A 64 13.02 8.81 0.26
C ASP A 64 12.26 7.98 -0.78
N TYR A 65 12.86 6.87 -1.23
CA TYR A 65 12.23 5.99 -2.21
C TYR A 65 10.94 5.35 -1.66
N PHE A 66 10.97 4.84 -0.43
CA PHE A 66 9.80 4.23 0.23
C PHE A 66 8.67 5.24 0.40
N LEU A 67 8.95 6.45 0.88
CA LEU A 67 7.95 7.49 1.09
C LEU A 67 7.33 7.95 -0.23
N GLN A 68 8.15 8.13 -1.27
CA GLN A 68 7.67 8.53 -2.59
C GLN A 68 6.72 7.47 -3.19
N GLU A 69 7.11 6.19 -3.17
CA GLU A 69 6.30 5.12 -3.73
C GLU A 69 5.06 4.85 -2.85
N SER A 70 5.17 4.96 -1.52
CA SER A 70 4.04 4.77 -0.60
C SER A 70 2.98 5.83 -0.82
N LYS A 71 3.40 7.10 -0.98
CA LYS A 71 2.48 8.20 -1.29
C LYS A 71 1.74 7.97 -2.61
N LYS A 72 2.43 7.50 -3.65
CA LYS A 72 1.80 7.17 -4.95
C LYS A 72 0.80 6.03 -4.80
N ALA A 73 1.20 4.95 -4.13
CA ALA A 73 0.35 3.78 -3.92
C ALA A 73 -0.90 4.13 -3.10
N LEU A 74 -0.74 4.86 -2.00
CA LEU A 74 -1.86 5.30 -1.16
C LEU A 74 -2.78 6.28 -1.89
N ALA A 75 -2.24 7.21 -2.69
CA ALA A 75 -3.07 8.11 -3.49
C ALA A 75 -3.88 7.35 -4.54
N LEU A 76 -3.25 6.43 -5.28
CA LEU A 76 -3.93 5.59 -6.28
C LEU A 76 -4.98 4.69 -5.61
N LYS A 77 -4.66 4.09 -4.47
CA LYS A 77 -5.59 3.26 -3.70
C LYS A 77 -6.76 4.09 -3.18
N TYR A 78 -6.50 5.28 -2.64
CA TYR A 78 -7.56 6.21 -2.25
C TYR A 78 -8.46 6.60 -3.42
N THR A 79 -7.90 6.88 -4.61
CA THR A 79 -8.71 7.17 -5.81
C THR A 79 -9.53 5.97 -6.24
N ILE A 80 -8.98 4.75 -6.17
CA ILE A 80 -9.71 3.51 -6.48
C ILE A 80 -10.82 3.29 -5.45
N ASP A 81 -10.50 3.33 -4.16
CA ASP A 81 -11.44 3.11 -3.07
C ASP A 81 -12.54 4.20 -3.05
N THR A 82 -12.22 5.45 -3.41
CA THR A 82 -13.20 6.54 -3.51
C THR A 82 -14.07 6.36 -4.74
N ALA A 83 -13.51 5.99 -5.89
CA ALA A 83 -14.29 5.76 -7.09
C ALA A 83 -15.11 4.46 -7.01
N ASP A 84 -14.64 3.45 -6.28
CA ASP A 84 -15.41 2.24 -5.92
C ASP A 84 -16.48 2.58 -4.87
N LYS A 85 -16.22 3.51 -3.94
CA LYS A 85 -17.25 4.05 -3.03
C LYS A 85 -18.28 4.94 -3.74
N GLU A 86 -17.90 5.70 -4.75
CA GLU A 86 -18.84 6.47 -5.58
C GLU A 86 -19.68 5.52 -6.45
N ILE A 87 -19.10 4.41 -6.93
CA ILE A 87 -19.84 3.31 -7.59
C ILE A 87 -20.77 2.61 -6.59
N ASP A 88 -20.29 2.28 -5.38
CA ASP A 88 -21.11 1.69 -4.33
C ASP A 88 -22.22 2.67 -3.93
N GLN A 89 -21.95 3.96 -3.76
CA GLN A 89 -22.97 4.98 -3.48
C GLN A 89 -24.00 5.12 -4.62
N MET A 90 -23.62 4.92 -5.88
CA MET A 90 -24.56 4.89 -7.02
C MET A 90 -25.34 3.56 -7.11
N VAL A 91 -24.75 2.42 -6.71
CA VAL A 91 -25.42 1.11 -6.63
C VAL A 91 -26.36 1.03 -5.41
N TYR A 92 -25.99 1.66 -4.28
CA TYR A 92 -26.80 1.83 -3.07
C TYR A 92 -27.93 2.86 -3.28
N ALA A 93 -27.74 3.88 -4.13
CA ALA A 93 -28.81 4.80 -4.52
C ALA A 93 -29.91 4.11 -5.37
N LEU A 94 -29.61 2.98 -6.03
CA LEU A 94 -30.60 2.15 -6.74
C LEU A 94 -31.28 1.10 -5.83
N TYR A 95 -30.71 0.79 -4.66
CA TYR A 95 -31.24 -0.20 -3.70
C TYR A 95 -31.62 0.35 -2.32
N GLY A 96 -31.60 1.67 -2.12
CA GLY A 96 -32.27 2.35 -1.00
C GLY A 96 -31.75 1.99 0.40
N LEU A 97 -30.45 1.81 0.59
CA LEU A 97 -29.85 1.63 1.92
C LEU A 97 -28.76 2.67 2.16
N THR A 98 -29.18 3.89 2.48
CA THR A 98 -28.34 5.01 2.92
C THR A 98 -28.60 5.34 4.39
N GLU A 99 -28.74 4.35 5.26
CA GLU A 99 -28.75 4.59 6.71
C GLU A 99 -28.05 3.44 7.42
N GLU A 100 -26.93 3.76 8.08
CA GLU A 100 -26.46 3.24 9.38
C GLU A 100 -24.93 3.24 9.45
N ILE A 101 -24.34 4.41 9.66
CA ILE A 101 -23.10 4.52 10.42
C ILE A 101 -23.26 5.67 11.41
N GLU A 102 -24.05 5.43 12.46
CA GLU A 102 -23.86 5.91 13.84
C GLU A 102 -25.05 5.43 14.70
N ILE A 103 -24.76 4.94 15.91
CA ILE A 103 -25.68 4.48 16.99
C ILE A 103 -25.98 2.97 17.02
N VAL A 104 -25.00 2.13 17.38
CA VAL A 104 -25.25 0.92 18.22
C VAL A 104 -24.04 0.65 19.13
N GLU A 105 -23.73 1.54 20.08
CA GLU A 105 -22.96 1.18 21.30
C GLU A 105 -23.31 2.14 22.46
N ASN A 106 -24.60 2.28 22.76
CA ASN A 106 -25.07 2.63 24.12
C ASN A 106 -26.60 2.43 24.25
N SER A 107 -27.03 1.17 24.16
CA SER A 107 -28.26 0.66 24.77
C SER A 107 -28.10 -0.81 25.09
#